data_AF-B3ENZ4-F1
#
_entry.id   AF-B3ENZ4-F1
#
_cell.length_a   1.000
_cell.length_b   1.000
_cell.length_c   1.000
_cell.angle_alpha   90.00
_cell.angle_beta   90.00
_cell.angle_gamma   90.00
#
_symmetry.space_group_name_H-M   'P 1'
#
loop_
_entity.id
_entity.type
_entity.pdbx_description
1 polymer ?
#
loop_
_entity_poly.entity_id
_entity_poly.type
_entity_poly.pdbx_seq_one_letter_code
_entity_poly.pdbx_strand_id
1 'polypeptide(L)'
;MEYIEVISEKTGFFVSRKSFSLELGGELPEVSVAYRTWGSLSRERNNVILVCHALTGAADADVWWDGMFGEGRGFDPAKDFIICSNVLGSCYGTTGPLSRNPHSGKPYGPEFPAVTIRDMVKLQRLLLDELGIEEIKLVVGASLGGMQALEWGCMFPDRVRAIMPMGVSGRHSAWCIAQSEAQRQAIAADRDWNDGWYEPGNPPARGLAAARMMAMCTYRSFENFQIRFGREKRDEVTFQAESYLRHQGEKLVSRFDANTYIVLTRAMDTHDLSRGRGEYARVLESLTMPVAILSITSDILYPQEEQEELVRHIPHATIEYLHESYGHDAFLIEVDKVSRLVKTFRDEITAKDSSAA
;
A
#
# COMPACT_ATOMS: atom_id res chain seq x y z
N MET A 1 -17.08 5.00 -14.89
CA MET A 1 -16.82 5.86 -13.72
C MET A 1 -15.33 6.05 -13.68
N GLU A 2 -14.83 7.24 -13.99
CA GLU A 2 -13.41 7.52 -13.81
C GLU A 2 -13.23 7.95 -12.36
N TYR A 3 -12.57 7.12 -11.55
CA TYR A 3 -12.26 7.45 -10.15
C TYR A 3 -11.22 8.59 -10.02
N ILE A 4 -10.91 9.26 -11.14
CA ILE A 4 -10.06 10.43 -11.23
C ILE A 4 -10.67 11.64 -10.52
N GLU A 5 -12.00 11.70 -10.38
CA GLU A 5 -12.68 12.76 -9.63
C GLU A 5 -12.50 12.61 -8.10
N VAL A 6 -11.98 11.46 -7.64
CA VAL A 6 -11.73 11.19 -6.21
C VAL A 6 -10.34 11.66 -5.79
N ILE A 7 -9.40 11.86 -6.72
CA ILE A 7 -8.04 12.31 -6.41
C ILE A 7 -7.93 13.83 -6.45
N SER A 8 -6.94 14.39 -5.76
CA SER A 8 -6.73 15.83 -5.72
C SER A 8 -6.39 16.40 -7.11
N GLU A 9 -6.90 17.59 -7.43
CA GLU A 9 -6.47 18.39 -8.59
C GLU A 9 -4.97 18.73 -8.56
N LYS A 10 -4.31 18.62 -7.39
CA LYS A 10 -2.86 18.79 -7.23
C LYS A 10 -2.05 17.55 -7.65
N THR A 11 -2.72 16.48 -8.07
CA THR A 11 -2.05 15.25 -8.51
C THR A 11 -1.37 15.48 -9.85
N GLY A 12 -0.04 15.28 -9.86
CA GLY A 12 0.76 15.29 -11.07
C GLY A 12 0.69 13.94 -11.78
N PHE A 13 0.97 13.96 -13.10
CA PHE A 13 1.03 12.76 -13.92
C PHE A 13 2.34 12.70 -14.69
N PHE A 14 3.02 11.57 -14.58
CA PHE A 14 4.15 11.22 -15.44
C PHE A 14 3.71 10.15 -16.43
N VAL A 15 4.01 10.32 -17.71
CA VAL A 15 3.68 9.35 -18.75
C VAL A 15 4.95 8.88 -19.44
N SER A 16 5.25 7.59 -19.32
CA SER A 16 6.29 6.92 -20.11
C SER A 16 5.67 6.22 -21.31
N ARG A 17 6.03 6.67 -22.51
CA ARG A 17 5.68 6.03 -23.79
C ARG A 17 6.62 4.88 -24.18
N LYS A 18 7.56 4.53 -23.29
CA LYS A 18 8.41 3.36 -23.46
C LYS A 18 7.69 2.15 -22.89
N SER A 19 7.84 1.01 -23.56
CA SER A 19 7.33 -0.26 -23.07
C SER A 19 7.85 -0.56 -21.66
N PHE A 20 6.95 -0.97 -20.78
CA PHE A 20 7.22 -1.31 -19.39
C PHE A 20 7.02 -2.82 -19.20
N SER A 21 8.12 -3.56 -19.06
CA SER A 21 8.10 -5.02 -18.90
C SER A 21 7.70 -5.45 -17.49
N LEU A 22 6.83 -6.44 -17.39
CA LEU A 22 6.29 -6.95 -16.12
C LEU A 22 7.04 -8.21 -15.64
N GLU A 23 7.07 -8.43 -14.33
CA GLU A 23 7.81 -9.54 -13.71
C GLU A 23 7.28 -10.91 -14.17
N LEU A 24 5.97 -11.07 -14.28
CA LEU A 24 5.33 -12.33 -14.65
C LEU A 24 5.19 -12.51 -16.17
N GLY A 25 5.87 -11.66 -16.96
CA GLY A 25 5.78 -11.63 -18.41
C GLY A 25 4.70 -10.67 -18.93
N GLY A 26 4.79 -10.37 -20.22
CA GLY A 26 4.01 -9.29 -20.84
C GLY A 26 4.62 -7.91 -20.62
N GLU A 27 3.98 -6.91 -21.22
CA GLU A 27 4.42 -5.52 -21.16
C GLU A 27 3.24 -4.56 -21.26
N LEU A 28 3.42 -3.35 -20.72
CA LEU A 28 2.52 -2.23 -20.94
C LEU A 28 3.18 -1.27 -21.94
N PRO A 29 2.60 -1.04 -23.14
CA PRO A 29 3.21 -0.20 -24.17
C PRO A 29 3.43 1.25 -23.75
N GLU A 30 2.56 1.74 -22.86
CA GLU A 30 2.63 3.06 -22.24
C GLU A 30 2.16 2.91 -20.79
N VAL A 31 2.82 3.61 -19.86
CA VAL A 31 2.43 3.67 -18.46
C VAL A 31 2.35 5.12 -17.99
N SER A 32 1.29 5.42 -17.24
CA SER A 32 1.06 6.68 -16.56
C SER A 32 1.16 6.45 -15.05
N VAL A 33 1.76 7.39 -14.33
CA VAL A 33 1.88 7.38 -12.87
C VAL A 33 1.28 8.66 -12.33
N ALA A 34 0.23 8.52 -11.52
CA ALA A 34 -0.31 9.61 -10.72
C ALA A 34 0.52 9.74 -9.44
N TYR A 35 1.00 10.94 -9.12
CA TYR A 35 1.83 11.18 -7.94
C TYR A 35 1.62 12.57 -7.33
N ARG A 36 2.00 12.71 -6.05
CA ARG A 36 2.00 13.98 -5.34
C ARG A 36 3.29 14.16 -4.55
N THR A 37 3.66 15.42 -4.36
CA THR A 37 4.86 15.83 -3.67
C THR A 37 4.56 16.92 -2.67
N TRP A 38 5.30 16.95 -1.56
CA TRP A 38 5.24 17.98 -0.54
C TRP A 38 6.65 18.38 -0.12
N GLY A 39 6.86 19.66 0.18
CA GLY A 39 8.18 20.20 0.47
C GLY A 39 9.04 20.40 -0.78
N SER A 40 10.34 20.63 -0.57
CA SER A 40 11.30 20.94 -1.62
C SER A 40 12.50 20.01 -1.56
N LEU A 41 12.96 19.54 -2.72
CA LEU A 41 14.18 18.75 -2.84
C LEU A 41 15.38 19.61 -2.44
N SER A 42 16.20 19.11 -1.52
CA SER A 42 17.42 19.80 -1.07
C SER A 42 18.43 19.93 -2.22
N ARG A 43 19.40 20.84 -2.07
CA ARG A 43 20.49 20.99 -3.06
C ARG A 43 21.29 19.69 -3.20
N GLU A 44 21.48 19.00 -2.09
CA GLU A 44 22.16 17.71 -1.98
C GLU A 44 21.27 16.53 -2.40
N ARG A 45 19.97 16.76 -2.64
CA ARG A 45 18.96 15.76 -3.04
C ARG A 45 18.85 14.54 -2.12
N ASN A 46 19.20 14.71 -0.84
CA ASN A 46 19.30 13.65 0.16
C ASN A 46 18.15 13.68 1.18
N ASN A 47 17.10 14.48 0.96
CA ASN A 47 15.97 14.66 1.87
C ASN A 47 14.66 14.01 1.38
N VAL A 48 14.74 12.99 0.52
CA VAL A 48 13.56 12.37 -0.10
C VAL A 48 12.92 11.32 0.80
N ILE A 49 11.63 11.48 1.11
CA ILE A 49 10.80 10.44 1.74
C ILE A 49 9.82 9.88 0.71
N LEU A 50 9.91 8.59 0.41
CA LEU A 50 8.94 7.90 -0.43
C LEU A 50 7.88 7.22 0.43
N VAL A 51 6.63 7.67 0.29
CA VAL A 51 5.46 7.09 0.96
C VAL A 51 4.75 6.11 0.02
N CYS A 52 4.64 4.85 0.43
CA CYS A 52 3.95 3.80 -0.29
C CYS A 52 2.57 3.54 0.35
N HIS A 53 1.49 3.71 -0.41
CA HIS A 53 0.13 3.58 0.11
C HIS A 53 -0.35 2.12 0.18
N ALA A 54 -1.33 1.85 1.05
CA ALA A 54 -1.98 0.54 1.21
C ALA A 54 -2.99 0.22 0.08
N LEU A 55 -3.59 -0.98 0.09
CA LEU A 55 -4.45 -1.53 -0.98
C LEU A 55 -5.46 -0.53 -1.59
N THR A 56 -6.19 0.20 -0.76
CA THR A 56 -7.25 1.12 -1.20
C THR A 56 -6.87 2.60 -1.09
N GLY A 57 -5.57 2.89 -0.93
CA GLY A 57 -5.02 4.23 -0.88
C GLY A 57 -4.79 4.84 -2.27
N ALA A 58 -4.28 6.07 -2.30
CA ALA A 58 -3.95 6.81 -3.52
C ALA A 58 -2.69 7.65 -3.32
N ALA A 59 -2.27 8.40 -4.34
CA ALA A 59 -1.14 9.34 -4.24
C ALA A 59 -1.38 10.46 -3.22
N ASP A 60 -2.63 10.76 -2.84
CA ASP A 60 -3.04 11.80 -1.90
C ASP A 60 -2.75 11.45 -0.43
N ALA A 61 -1.48 11.24 -0.07
CA ALA A 61 -1.07 10.84 1.28
C ALA A 61 -1.48 11.81 2.39
N ASP A 62 -1.56 13.11 2.09
CA ASP A 62 -2.05 14.14 3.01
C ASP A 62 -3.56 14.08 3.27
N VAL A 63 -4.30 13.25 2.53
CA VAL A 63 -5.74 13.02 2.73
C VAL A 63 -6.00 11.75 3.55
N TRP A 64 -5.35 10.63 3.20
CA TRP A 64 -5.57 9.37 3.90
C TRP A 64 -4.64 9.15 5.11
N TRP A 65 -3.60 9.98 5.26
CA TRP A 65 -2.65 9.96 6.38
C TRP A 65 -2.37 11.38 6.92
N ASP A 66 -3.39 12.24 6.95
CA ASP A 66 -3.27 13.68 7.25
C ASP A 66 -2.43 14.00 8.51
N GLY A 67 -2.64 13.30 9.62
CA GLY A 67 -1.95 13.49 10.89
C GLY A 67 -0.46 13.17 10.88
N MET A 68 0.03 12.55 9.81
CA MET A 68 1.46 12.35 9.56
C MET A 68 2.14 13.62 9.01
N PHE A 69 1.38 14.54 8.42
CA PHE A 69 1.90 15.74 7.77
C PHE A 69 1.91 16.94 8.70
N GLY A 70 2.98 17.74 8.64
CA GLY A 70 3.09 19.01 9.33
C GLY A 70 4.45 19.26 9.97
N GLU A 71 4.66 20.49 10.46
CA GLU A 71 5.89 20.86 11.15
C GLU A 71 6.12 19.95 12.37
N GLY A 72 7.30 19.35 12.45
CA GLY A 72 7.65 18.44 13.54
C GLY A 72 6.89 17.11 13.53
N ARG A 73 6.16 16.78 12.46
CA ARG A 73 5.52 15.47 12.26
C ARG A 73 6.45 14.50 11.53
N GLY A 74 5.95 13.28 11.29
CA GLY A 74 6.68 12.22 10.59
C GLY A 74 7.00 12.62 9.15
N PHE A 75 6.08 13.33 8.50
CA PHE A 75 6.24 13.94 7.18
C PHE A 75 6.22 15.46 7.33
N ASP A 76 7.41 16.03 7.50
CA ASP A 76 7.61 17.46 7.68
C ASP A 76 8.07 18.10 6.37
N PRO A 77 7.18 18.75 5.60
CA PRO A 77 7.53 19.34 4.30
C PRO A 77 8.47 20.55 4.41
N ALA A 78 8.72 21.07 5.61
CA ALA A 78 9.74 22.10 5.82
C ALA A 78 11.16 21.51 5.81
N LYS A 79 11.31 20.18 5.97
CA LYS A 79 12.60 19.49 6.07
C LYS A 79 12.84 18.52 4.92
N ASP A 80 11.81 17.76 4.57
CA ASP A 80 11.93 16.65 3.63
C ASP A 80 11.12 16.93 2.36
N PHE A 81 11.60 16.38 1.24
CA PHE A 81 10.83 16.26 0.01
C PHE A 81 10.07 14.94 0.07
N ILE A 82 8.78 15.01 0.36
CA ILE A 82 7.92 13.83 0.47
C ILE A 82 7.27 13.57 -0.88
N ILE A 83 7.26 12.32 -1.32
CA ILE A 83 6.60 11.89 -2.55
C ILE A 83 5.77 10.64 -2.29
N CYS A 84 4.55 10.62 -2.84
CA CYS A 84 3.70 9.44 -2.88
C CYS A 84 3.20 9.26 -4.30
N SER A 85 3.31 8.03 -4.82
CA SER A 85 2.76 7.68 -6.13
C SER A 85 1.69 6.61 -5.97
N ASN A 86 0.66 6.70 -6.81
CA ASN A 86 -0.37 5.69 -6.85
C ASN A 86 0.16 4.43 -7.55
N VAL A 87 -0.12 3.25 -7.00
CA VAL A 87 0.45 1.98 -7.48
C VAL A 87 -0.04 1.57 -8.86
N LEU A 88 0.80 0.82 -9.59
CA LEU A 88 0.41 0.14 -10.82
C LEU A 88 -0.77 -0.82 -10.56
N GLY A 89 -1.80 -0.78 -11.41
CA GLY A 89 -3.03 -1.57 -11.24
C GLY A 89 -4.14 -0.87 -10.46
N SER A 90 -3.87 0.27 -9.84
CA SER A 90 -4.85 1.09 -9.12
C SER A 90 -5.87 1.75 -10.07
N CYS A 91 -6.99 2.23 -9.51
CA CYS A 91 -8.01 3.00 -10.21
C CYS A 91 -7.85 4.53 -10.07
N TYR A 92 -6.86 4.99 -9.30
CA TYR A 92 -6.65 6.41 -8.98
C TYR A 92 -5.60 7.10 -9.87
N GLY A 93 -5.73 6.96 -11.20
CA GLY A 93 -4.96 7.70 -12.20
C GLY A 93 -3.67 7.03 -12.73
N THR A 94 -3.01 6.17 -11.94
CA THR A 94 -1.92 5.31 -12.45
C THR A 94 -2.49 4.22 -13.35
N THR A 95 -1.72 3.76 -14.34
CA THR A 95 -2.15 2.72 -15.27
C THR A 95 -2.67 1.47 -14.54
N GLY A 96 -3.91 1.08 -14.86
CA GLY A 96 -4.63 -0.04 -14.26
C GLY A 96 -5.76 -0.54 -15.15
N PRO A 97 -6.67 -1.41 -14.62
CA PRO A 97 -7.78 -1.98 -15.38
C PRO A 97 -8.68 -0.97 -16.10
N LEU A 98 -8.87 0.21 -15.52
CA LEU A 98 -9.68 1.28 -16.11
C LEU A 98 -8.95 2.10 -17.17
N SER A 99 -7.63 1.97 -17.26
CA SER A 99 -6.83 2.69 -18.24
C SER A 99 -7.10 2.17 -19.65
N ARG A 100 -7.00 3.06 -20.63
CA ARG A 100 -7.19 2.71 -22.03
C ARG A 100 -6.05 1.81 -22.52
N ASN A 101 -6.39 0.65 -23.05
CA ASN A 101 -5.47 -0.23 -23.77
C ASN A 101 -5.16 0.39 -25.14
N PRO A 102 -3.89 0.71 -25.45
CA PRO A 102 -3.52 1.33 -26.73
C PRO A 102 -3.84 0.46 -27.96
N HIS A 103 -3.90 -0.86 -27.81
CA HIS A 103 -4.18 -1.78 -28.92
C HIS A 103 -5.67 -1.87 -29.26
N SER A 104 -6.54 -2.00 -28.25
CA SER A 104 -7.98 -2.15 -28.47
C SER A 104 -8.74 -0.81 -28.46
N GLY A 105 -8.14 0.22 -27.89
CA GLY A 105 -8.76 1.52 -27.68
C GLY A 105 -9.86 1.56 -26.61
N LYS A 106 -10.08 0.44 -25.90
CA LYS A 106 -11.03 0.29 -24.78
C LYS A 106 -10.27 0.20 -23.45
N PRO A 107 -10.91 0.35 -22.29
CA PRO A 107 -10.29 0.00 -21.01
C PRO A 107 -9.74 -1.44 -21.03
N TYR A 108 -8.65 -1.70 -20.30
CA TYR A 108 -8.11 -3.06 -20.17
C TYR A 108 -9.11 -4.03 -19.53
N GLY A 109 -9.89 -3.57 -18.54
CA GLY A 109 -10.82 -4.40 -17.80
C GLY A 109 -10.14 -5.63 -17.19
N PRO A 110 -10.73 -6.83 -17.31
CA PRO A 110 -10.16 -8.06 -16.78
C PRO A 110 -8.93 -8.56 -17.55
N GLU A 111 -8.63 -8.00 -18.73
CA GLU A 111 -7.43 -8.31 -19.51
C GLU A 111 -6.20 -7.51 -19.07
N PHE A 112 -6.33 -6.65 -18.04
CA PHE A 112 -5.17 -5.99 -17.47
C PHE A 112 -4.14 -7.04 -17.02
N PRO A 113 -2.86 -6.92 -17.42
CA PRO A 113 -1.89 -7.96 -17.16
C PRO A 113 -1.67 -8.14 -15.65
N ALA A 114 -1.27 -9.35 -15.26
CA ALA A 114 -0.88 -9.60 -13.89
C ALA A 114 0.38 -8.78 -13.55
N VAL A 115 0.31 -8.03 -12.45
CA VAL A 115 1.40 -7.21 -11.94
C VAL A 115 1.81 -7.69 -10.55
N THR A 116 3.06 -7.42 -10.17
CA THR A 116 3.55 -7.74 -8.82
C THR A 116 3.94 -6.49 -8.05
N ILE A 117 4.23 -6.65 -6.76
CA ILE A 117 4.82 -5.59 -5.94
C ILE A 117 6.12 -5.06 -6.55
N ARG A 118 6.92 -5.93 -7.18
CA ARG A 118 8.17 -5.53 -7.83
C ARG A 118 7.93 -4.65 -9.04
N ASP A 119 6.84 -4.87 -9.78
CA ASP A 119 6.47 -4.00 -10.89
C ASP A 119 5.98 -2.64 -10.40
N MET A 120 5.28 -2.57 -9.27
CA MET A 120 4.96 -1.30 -8.61
C MET A 120 6.22 -0.53 -8.22
N VAL A 121 7.21 -1.20 -7.61
CA VAL A 121 8.49 -0.61 -7.21
C VAL A 121 9.35 -0.18 -8.40
N LYS A 122 9.38 -0.97 -9.50
CA LYS A 122 10.02 -0.55 -10.77
C LYS A 122 9.38 0.70 -11.35
N LEU A 123 8.05 0.81 -11.31
CA LEU A 123 7.34 1.98 -11.82
C LEU A 123 7.63 3.22 -10.96
N GLN A 124 7.73 3.05 -9.64
CA GLN A 124 8.19 4.11 -8.73
C GLN A 124 9.62 4.53 -9.04
N ARG A 125 10.55 3.59 -9.27
CA ARG A 125 11.91 3.90 -9.74
C ARG A 125 11.88 4.74 -11.00
N LEU A 126 11.12 4.33 -12.01
CA LEU A 126 11.00 5.06 -13.27
C LEU A 126 10.51 6.51 -13.06
N LEU A 127 9.52 6.73 -12.20
CA LEU A 127 9.07 8.07 -11.83
C LEU A 127 10.19 8.88 -11.16
N LEU A 128 10.89 8.29 -10.18
CA LEU A 128 11.96 8.98 -9.46
C LEU A 128 13.12 9.37 -10.40
N ASP A 129 13.43 8.53 -11.39
CA ASP A 129 14.45 8.80 -12.41
C ASP A 129 14.10 10.04 -13.23
N GLU A 130 12.85 10.15 -13.67
CA GLU A 130 12.35 11.31 -14.40
C GLU A 130 12.42 12.59 -13.55
N LEU A 131 12.15 12.48 -12.25
CA LEU A 131 12.25 13.60 -11.31
C LEU A 131 13.70 13.93 -10.92
N GLY A 132 14.69 13.19 -11.44
CA GLY A 132 16.10 13.38 -11.12
C GLY A 132 16.47 13.01 -9.68
N ILE A 133 15.69 12.13 -9.05
CA ILE A 133 15.93 11.65 -7.69
C ILE A 133 16.74 10.36 -7.80
N GLU A 134 17.97 10.38 -7.28
CA GLU A 134 18.89 9.24 -7.33
C GLU A 134 18.96 8.46 -6.01
N GLU A 135 18.67 9.09 -4.88
CA GLU A 135 18.72 8.50 -3.55
C GLU A 135 17.46 8.84 -2.74
N ILE A 136 17.04 7.89 -1.90
CA ILE A 136 15.86 7.99 -1.05
C ILE A 136 16.31 7.86 0.41
N LYS A 137 16.02 8.88 1.21
CA LYS A 137 16.35 8.92 2.63
C LYS A 137 15.56 7.88 3.42
N LEU A 138 14.27 7.77 3.14
CA LEU A 138 13.37 6.82 3.81
C LEU A 138 12.28 6.35 2.85
N VAL A 139 12.12 5.04 2.70
CA VAL A 139 10.91 4.45 2.12
C VAL A 139 10.03 3.97 3.26
N VAL A 140 8.77 4.41 3.29
CA VAL A 140 7.85 4.11 4.38
C VAL A 140 6.50 3.70 3.82
N GLY A 141 5.90 2.67 4.41
CA GLY A 141 4.60 2.21 3.97
C GLY A 141 4.04 1.11 4.87
N ALA A 142 2.72 1.03 4.88
CA ALA A 142 1.99 0.04 5.68
C ALA A 142 1.19 -0.90 4.77
N SER A 143 0.99 -2.15 5.21
CA SER A 143 0.22 -3.15 4.45
C SER A 143 0.85 -3.41 3.06
N LEU A 144 0.08 -3.29 1.97
CA LEU A 144 0.61 -3.24 0.59
C LEU A 144 1.77 -2.24 0.42
N GLY A 145 1.73 -1.10 1.13
CA GLY A 145 2.81 -0.11 1.16
C GLY A 145 4.09 -0.64 1.83
N GLY A 146 3.94 -1.48 2.85
CA GLY A 146 5.05 -2.13 3.52
C GLY A 146 5.75 -3.16 2.62
N MET A 147 4.98 -3.87 1.78
CA MET A 147 5.55 -4.79 0.79
C MET A 147 6.41 -4.04 -0.23
N GLN A 148 5.96 -2.86 -0.66
CA GLN A 148 6.72 -1.98 -1.54
C GLN A 148 8.01 -1.50 -0.84
N ALA A 149 7.94 -1.10 0.43
CA ALA A 149 9.11 -0.68 1.20
C ALA A 149 10.17 -1.81 1.33
N LEU A 150 9.73 -3.04 1.60
CA LEU A 150 10.62 -4.21 1.63
C LEU A 150 11.24 -4.49 0.25
N GLU A 151 10.44 -4.46 -0.82
CA GLU A 151 10.95 -4.67 -2.19
C GLU A 151 11.90 -3.55 -2.64
N TRP A 152 11.71 -2.31 -2.19
CA TRP A 152 12.68 -1.23 -2.40
C TRP A 152 14.05 -1.56 -1.82
N GLY A 153 14.08 -2.05 -0.57
CA GLY A 153 15.32 -2.47 0.09
C GLY A 153 16.01 -3.62 -0.64
N CYS A 154 15.26 -4.59 -1.18
CA CYS A 154 15.84 -5.72 -1.91
C CYS A 154 16.26 -5.39 -3.35
N MET A 155 15.48 -4.57 -4.06
CA MET A 155 15.69 -4.33 -5.50
C MET A 155 16.72 -3.24 -5.75
N PHE A 156 16.76 -2.22 -4.88
CA PHE A 156 17.56 -1.03 -5.08
C PHE A 156 18.28 -0.63 -3.77
N PRO A 157 19.08 -1.52 -3.16
CA PRO A 157 19.71 -1.27 -1.86
C PRO A 157 20.62 -0.03 -1.88
N ASP A 158 21.31 0.23 -3.00
CA ASP A 158 22.21 1.38 -3.16
C ASP A 158 21.48 2.73 -3.26
N ARG A 159 20.15 2.70 -3.39
CA ARG A 159 19.31 3.89 -3.54
C ARG A 159 18.56 4.26 -2.28
N VAL A 160 18.50 3.36 -1.31
CA VAL A 160 17.58 3.47 -0.18
C VAL A 160 18.40 3.45 1.09
N ARG A 161 18.42 4.57 1.77
CA ARG A 161 19.19 4.71 3.00
C ARG A 161 18.55 4.02 4.20
N ALA A 162 17.23 3.91 4.21
CA ALA A 162 16.48 3.20 5.23
C ALA A 162 15.06 2.87 4.76
N ILE A 163 14.47 1.85 5.38
CA ILE A 163 13.07 1.48 5.14
C ILE A 163 12.30 1.33 6.45
N MET A 164 11.01 1.69 6.43
CA MET A 164 10.10 1.53 7.55
C MET A 164 8.80 0.81 7.13
N PRO A 165 8.84 -0.53 6.98
CA PRO A 165 7.65 -1.33 6.71
C PRO A 165 6.76 -1.47 7.97
N MET A 166 5.44 -1.39 7.79
CA MET A 166 4.47 -1.45 8.90
C MET A 166 3.38 -2.48 8.63
N GLY A 167 3.06 -3.33 9.61
CA GLY A 167 1.98 -4.33 9.51
C GLY A 167 2.07 -5.17 8.24
N VAL A 168 3.22 -5.82 8.02
CA VAL A 168 3.51 -6.56 6.79
C VAL A 168 4.46 -7.72 7.07
N SER A 169 4.54 -8.66 6.15
CA SER A 169 5.48 -9.77 6.16
C SER A 169 6.27 -9.85 4.86
N GLY A 170 7.44 -10.50 4.91
CA GLY A 170 8.30 -10.64 3.72
C GLY A 170 7.77 -11.64 2.68
N ARG A 171 6.71 -12.37 3.01
CA ARG A 171 5.98 -13.28 2.12
C ARG A 171 4.52 -13.24 2.51
N HIS A 172 3.62 -13.06 1.54
CA HIS A 172 2.19 -13.12 1.82
C HIS A 172 1.82 -14.51 2.33
N SER A 173 1.33 -14.61 3.56
CA SER A 173 1.12 -15.89 4.21
C SER A 173 -0.14 -16.60 3.67
N ALA A 174 -0.24 -17.91 3.90
CA ALA A 174 -1.41 -18.69 3.52
C ALA A 174 -2.72 -18.10 4.10
N TRP A 175 -2.65 -17.48 5.27
CA TRP A 175 -3.76 -16.76 5.89
C TRP A 175 -4.21 -15.57 5.03
N CYS A 176 -3.29 -14.68 4.66
CA CYS A 176 -3.59 -13.51 3.85
C CYS A 176 -4.09 -13.90 2.44
N ILE A 177 -3.52 -14.95 1.86
CA ILE A 177 -3.93 -15.48 0.55
C ILE A 177 -5.37 -16.03 0.62
N ALA A 178 -5.70 -16.80 1.65
CA ALA A 178 -7.05 -17.34 1.82
C ALA A 178 -8.11 -16.24 1.99
N GLN A 179 -7.79 -15.18 2.75
CA GLN A 179 -8.69 -14.03 2.92
C GLN A 179 -8.89 -13.27 1.60
N SER A 180 -7.80 -13.01 0.87
CA SER A 180 -7.84 -12.34 -0.42
C SER A 180 -8.65 -13.14 -1.45
N GLU A 181 -8.51 -14.47 -1.45
CA GLU A 181 -9.29 -15.33 -2.33
C GLU A 181 -10.78 -15.29 -2.01
N ALA A 182 -11.14 -15.40 -0.73
CA ALA A 182 -12.54 -15.34 -0.33
C ALA A 182 -13.19 -13.99 -0.71
N GLN A 183 -12.43 -12.88 -0.61
CA GLN A 183 -12.86 -11.56 -1.09
C GLN A 183 -13.06 -11.51 -2.61
N ARG A 184 -12.13 -12.06 -3.40
CA ARG A 184 -12.28 -12.14 -4.86
C ARG A 184 -13.46 -13.00 -5.28
N GLN A 185 -13.71 -14.12 -4.60
CA GLN A 185 -14.87 -14.97 -4.86
C GLN A 185 -16.18 -14.27 -4.53
N ALA A 186 -16.23 -13.41 -3.52
CA ALA A 186 -17.41 -12.58 -3.26
C ALA A 186 -17.72 -11.62 -4.43
N ILE A 187 -16.68 -11.05 -5.06
CA ILE A 187 -16.83 -10.22 -6.27
C ILE A 187 -17.30 -11.07 -7.45
N ALA A 188 -16.66 -12.21 -7.70
CA ALA A 188 -16.99 -13.08 -8.83
C ALA A 188 -18.41 -13.68 -8.75
N ALA A 189 -18.93 -13.88 -7.54
CA ALA A 189 -20.28 -14.36 -7.29
C ALA A 189 -21.37 -13.29 -7.49
N ASP A 190 -21.00 -12.02 -7.68
CA ASP A 190 -21.96 -10.97 -7.98
C ASP A 190 -22.51 -11.17 -9.40
N ARG A 191 -23.84 -11.14 -9.53
CA ARG A 191 -24.53 -11.29 -10.83
C ARG A 191 -24.05 -10.24 -11.84
N ASP A 192 -23.69 -9.06 -11.37
CA ASP A 192 -23.31 -7.94 -12.22
C ASP A 192 -21.79 -7.93 -12.52
N TRP A 193 -21.01 -8.95 -12.10
CA TRP A 193 -19.56 -9.04 -12.36
C TRP A 193 -19.21 -9.23 -13.83
N ASN A 194 -20.01 -9.98 -14.59
CA ASN A 194 -19.83 -10.19 -16.03
C ASN A 194 -18.39 -10.58 -16.44
N ASP A 195 -17.76 -11.51 -15.72
CA ASP A 195 -16.36 -11.92 -15.91
C ASP A 195 -15.35 -10.75 -15.90
N GLY A 196 -15.68 -9.67 -15.20
CA GLY A 196 -14.91 -8.42 -15.14
C GLY A 196 -15.23 -7.41 -16.24
N TRP A 197 -16.07 -7.75 -17.22
CA TRP A 197 -16.56 -6.84 -18.27
C TRP A 197 -17.85 -6.11 -17.88
N TYR A 198 -18.03 -5.80 -16.60
CA TYR A 198 -19.22 -5.14 -16.09
C TYR A 198 -19.39 -3.72 -16.65
N GLU A 199 -20.64 -3.30 -16.80
CA GLU A 199 -20.97 -1.95 -17.23
C GLU A 199 -20.63 -0.95 -16.12
N PRO A 200 -20.03 0.22 -16.41
CA PRO A 200 -19.66 1.18 -15.37
C PRO A 200 -20.83 1.70 -14.51
N GLY A 201 -22.05 1.68 -15.06
CA GLY A 201 -23.27 2.05 -14.34
C GLY A 201 -23.89 0.91 -13.52
N ASN A 202 -23.41 -0.32 -13.68
CA ASN A 202 -23.85 -1.52 -12.96
C ASN A 202 -22.65 -2.40 -12.58
N PRO A 203 -21.72 -1.89 -11.74
CA PRO A 203 -20.58 -2.68 -11.27
C PRO A 203 -21.04 -3.80 -10.31
N PRO A 204 -20.20 -4.80 -10.01
CA PRO A 204 -20.47 -5.84 -8.99
C PRO A 204 -20.41 -5.27 -7.57
N ALA A 205 -21.30 -4.33 -7.28
CA ALA A 205 -21.33 -3.51 -6.07
C ALA A 205 -21.56 -4.36 -4.83
N ARG A 206 -22.40 -5.40 -4.89
CA ARG A 206 -22.70 -6.23 -3.73
C ARG A 206 -21.53 -7.13 -3.39
N GLY A 207 -20.88 -7.70 -4.41
CA GLY A 207 -19.68 -8.51 -4.27
C GLY A 207 -18.50 -7.71 -3.73
N LEU A 208 -18.26 -6.51 -4.27
CA LEU A 208 -17.21 -5.61 -3.78
C LEU A 208 -17.49 -5.11 -2.35
N ALA A 209 -18.75 -4.80 -2.03
CA ALA A 209 -19.13 -4.45 -0.66
C ALA A 209 -18.89 -5.63 0.30
N ALA A 210 -19.27 -6.85 -0.07
CA ALA A 210 -19.03 -8.05 0.74
C ALA A 210 -17.53 -8.32 0.93
N ALA A 211 -16.72 -8.20 -0.12
CA ALA A 211 -15.27 -8.28 -0.04
C ALA A 211 -14.71 -7.26 0.98
N ARG A 212 -15.19 -6.01 0.94
CA ARG A 212 -14.80 -5.00 1.92
C ARG A 212 -15.24 -5.35 3.34
N MET A 213 -16.43 -5.88 3.54
CA MET A 213 -16.92 -6.31 4.86
C MET A 213 -16.02 -7.40 5.45
N MET A 214 -15.63 -8.40 4.63
CA MET A 214 -14.71 -9.46 5.02
C MET A 214 -13.34 -8.87 5.40
N ALA A 215 -12.81 -7.96 4.58
CA ALA A 215 -11.57 -7.27 4.87
C ALA A 215 -11.62 -6.49 6.20
N MET A 216 -12.74 -5.80 6.49
CA MET A 216 -12.90 -5.06 7.75
C MET A 216 -12.90 -5.95 8.99
N CYS A 217 -13.34 -7.20 8.89
CA CYS A 217 -13.22 -8.17 9.98
C CYS A 217 -11.76 -8.55 10.26
N THR A 218 -10.88 -8.48 9.26
CA THR A 218 -9.43 -8.75 9.42
C THR A 218 -8.60 -7.50 9.67
N TYR A 219 -9.09 -6.32 9.29
CA TYR A 219 -8.35 -5.07 9.50
C TYR A 219 -8.52 -4.52 10.91
N ARG A 220 -9.49 -5.07 11.65
CA ARG A 220 -9.76 -4.76 13.05
C ARG A 220 -9.50 -5.98 13.91
N SER A 221 -9.43 -5.78 15.21
CA SER A 221 -9.32 -6.87 16.17
C SER A 221 -10.68 -7.31 16.70
N PHE A 222 -10.73 -8.52 17.24
CA PHE A 222 -11.87 -9.03 18.01
C PHE A 222 -12.22 -8.08 19.17
N GLU A 223 -11.22 -7.64 19.92
CA GLU A 223 -11.39 -6.72 21.06
C GLU A 223 -12.05 -5.41 20.63
N ASN A 224 -11.62 -4.83 19.50
CA ASN A 224 -12.21 -3.61 18.96
C ASN A 224 -13.71 -3.76 18.69
N PHE A 225 -14.12 -4.87 18.09
CA PHE A 225 -15.52 -5.15 17.79
C PHE A 225 -16.35 -5.35 19.06
N GLN A 226 -15.80 -6.02 20.07
CA GLN A 226 -16.49 -6.17 21.36
C GLN A 226 -16.69 -4.83 22.06
N ILE A 227 -15.67 -3.97 22.10
CA ILE A 227 -15.74 -2.66 22.75
C ILE A 227 -16.69 -1.72 22.00
N ARG A 228 -16.61 -1.67 20.66
CA ARG A 228 -17.37 -0.69 19.87
C ARG A 228 -18.83 -1.06 19.67
N PHE A 229 -19.14 -2.34 19.58
CA PHE A 229 -20.47 -2.80 19.16
C PHE A 229 -21.10 -3.79 20.13
N GLY A 230 -20.32 -4.74 20.68
CA GLY A 230 -20.83 -5.80 21.53
C GLY A 230 -22.06 -6.48 20.93
N ARG A 231 -23.19 -6.44 21.64
CA ARG A 231 -24.49 -6.92 21.16
C ARG A 231 -25.50 -5.79 20.92
N GLU A 232 -25.02 -4.56 20.77
CA GLU A 232 -25.88 -3.39 20.56
C GLU A 232 -26.63 -3.51 19.23
N LYS A 233 -27.91 -3.16 19.28
CA LYS A 233 -28.82 -3.17 18.14
C LYS A 233 -29.02 -1.76 17.59
N ARG A 234 -29.06 -1.61 16.26
CA ARG A 234 -29.45 -0.38 15.58
C ARG A 234 -30.98 -0.26 15.48
N ASP A 235 -31.65 -1.38 15.24
CA ASP A 235 -33.11 -1.53 15.16
C ASP A 235 -33.52 -2.92 15.69
N GLU A 236 -34.79 -3.31 15.57
CA GLU A 236 -35.29 -4.57 16.17
C GLU A 236 -34.53 -5.83 15.71
N VAL A 237 -34.03 -5.82 14.46
CA VAL A 237 -33.46 -6.99 13.78
C VAL A 237 -31.97 -6.85 13.43
N THR A 238 -31.43 -5.63 13.36
CA THR A 238 -30.06 -5.37 12.89
C THR A 238 -29.12 -4.97 14.03
N PHE A 239 -27.95 -5.60 14.10
CA PHE A 239 -26.88 -5.22 15.03
C PHE A 239 -26.05 -4.04 14.52
N GLN A 240 -25.49 -3.24 15.43
CA GLN A 240 -24.61 -2.11 15.08
C GLN A 240 -23.39 -2.56 14.26
N ALA A 241 -22.82 -3.72 14.58
CA ALA A 241 -21.70 -4.30 13.84
C ALA A 241 -22.06 -4.58 12.37
N GLU A 242 -23.28 -5.10 12.09
CA GLU A 242 -23.75 -5.33 10.72
C GLU A 242 -23.92 -4.00 9.98
N SER A 243 -24.55 -3.01 10.62
CA SER A 243 -24.73 -1.69 10.04
C SER A 243 -23.40 -1.02 9.71
N TYR A 244 -22.40 -1.13 10.59
CA TYR A 244 -21.06 -0.62 10.36
C TYR A 244 -20.40 -1.28 9.15
N LEU A 245 -20.42 -2.61 9.07
CA LEU A 245 -19.84 -3.35 7.96
C LEU A 245 -20.50 -2.98 6.62
N ARG A 246 -21.83 -2.92 6.56
CA ARG A 246 -22.58 -2.50 5.36
C ARG A 246 -22.16 -1.10 4.91
N HIS A 247 -22.09 -0.15 5.85
CA HIS A 247 -21.62 1.21 5.56
C HIS A 247 -20.18 1.27 5.02
N GLN A 248 -19.26 0.47 5.59
CA GLN A 248 -17.89 0.38 5.07
C GLN A 248 -17.83 -0.21 3.65
N GLY A 249 -18.69 -1.18 3.36
CA GLY A 249 -18.85 -1.76 2.02
C GLY A 249 -19.32 -0.71 1.00
N GLU A 250 -20.42 -0.02 1.30
CA GLU A 250 -20.95 1.07 0.46
C GLU A 250 -19.91 2.18 0.21
N LYS A 251 -19.17 2.56 1.26
CA LYS A 251 -18.11 3.57 1.16
C LYS A 251 -16.96 3.14 0.25
N LEU A 252 -16.64 1.84 0.14
CA LEU A 252 -15.62 1.38 -0.81
C LEU A 252 -16.19 1.39 -2.24
N VAL A 253 -17.39 0.85 -2.43
CA VAL A 253 -18.04 0.74 -3.75
C VAL A 253 -18.12 2.10 -4.45
N SER A 254 -18.40 3.18 -3.71
CA SER A 254 -18.50 4.52 -4.28
C SER A 254 -17.18 5.09 -4.79
N ARG A 255 -16.02 4.50 -4.44
CA ARG A 255 -14.71 5.07 -4.73
C ARG A 255 -13.68 4.11 -5.26
N PHE A 256 -13.98 2.82 -5.44
CA PHE A 256 -13.01 1.81 -5.83
C PHE A 256 -13.55 0.87 -6.89
N ASP A 257 -12.68 0.43 -7.79
CA ASP A 257 -13.02 -0.48 -8.89
C ASP A 257 -12.80 -1.95 -8.50
N ALA A 258 -13.70 -2.83 -8.97
CA ALA A 258 -13.66 -4.25 -8.65
C ALA A 258 -12.51 -4.99 -9.35
N ASN A 259 -12.23 -4.70 -10.63
CA ASN A 259 -11.08 -5.26 -11.34
C ASN A 259 -9.77 -4.79 -10.72
N THR A 260 -9.66 -3.51 -10.34
CA THR A 260 -8.51 -3.01 -9.56
C THR A 260 -8.35 -3.79 -8.26
N TYR A 261 -9.43 -4.02 -7.50
CA TYR A 261 -9.36 -4.79 -6.26
C TYR A 261 -8.81 -6.21 -6.50
N ILE A 262 -9.28 -6.88 -7.55
CA ILE A 262 -8.80 -8.21 -7.95
C ILE A 262 -7.31 -8.16 -8.35
N VAL A 263 -6.91 -7.20 -9.18
CA VAL A 263 -5.52 -7.05 -9.64
C VAL A 263 -4.58 -6.81 -8.47
N LEU A 264 -4.92 -5.88 -7.57
CA LEU A 264 -4.04 -5.54 -6.45
C LEU A 264 -3.98 -6.66 -5.40
N THR A 265 -5.08 -7.34 -5.09
CA THR A 265 -5.04 -8.48 -4.16
C THR A 265 -4.28 -9.68 -4.73
N ARG A 266 -4.34 -9.92 -6.05
CA ARG A 266 -3.46 -10.90 -6.70
C ARG A 266 -1.99 -10.48 -6.64
N ALA A 267 -1.68 -9.20 -6.86
CA ALA A 267 -0.32 -8.70 -6.72
C ALA A 267 0.23 -8.92 -5.30
N MET A 268 -0.58 -8.66 -4.27
CA MET A 268 -0.27 -8.95 -2.87
C MET A 268 -0.04 -10.44 -2.62
N ASP A 269 -0.91 -11.32 -3.12
CA ASP A 269 -0.77 -12.77 -2.98
C ASP A 269 0.51 -13.32 -3.60
N THR A 270 1.01 -12.66 -4.65
CA THR A 270 2.31 -13.00 -5.22
C THR A 270 3.49 -12.46 -4.42
N HIS A 271 3.33 -11.64 -3.37
CA HIS A 271 4.47 -11.06 -2.67
C HIS A 271 5.32 -12.14 -1.96
N ASP A 272 6.59 -12.23 -2.35
CA ASP A 272 7.59 -13.11 -1.73
C ASP A 272 8.98 -12.53 -2.03
N LEU A 273 9.67 -12.04 -1.00
CA LEU A 273 11.01 -11.48 -1.16
C LEU A 273 12.01 -12.49 -1.70
N SER A 274 11.83 -13.79 -1.43
CA SER A 274 12.73 -14.86 -1.86
C SER A 274 12.54 -15.31 -3.31
N ARG A 275 11.39 -14.99 -3.94
CA ARG A 275 11.09 -15.40 -5.33
C ARG A 275 12.21 -14.97 -6.27
N GLY A 276 12.90 -15.94 -6.87
CA GLY A 276 14.00 -15.68 -7.80
C GLY A 276 15.27 -15.06 -7.17
N ARG A 277 15.38 -15.01 -5.84
CA ARG A 277 16.54 -14.44 -5.11
C ARG A 277 17.28 -15.45 -4.22
N GLY A 278 16.71 -16.63 -4.00
CA GLY A 278 17.35 -17.71 -3.25
C GLY A 278 16.60 -18.05 -1.97
N GLU A 279 17.32 -18.47 -0.93
CA GLU A 279 16.75 -18.84 0.35
C GLU A 279 16.28 -17.60 1.13
N TYR A 280 15.11 -17.68 1.76
CA TYR A 280 14.42 -16.51 2.32
C TYR A 280 15.23 -15.82 3.43
N ALA A 281 15.83 -16.58 4.36
CA ALA A 281 16.66 -15.99 5.41
C ALA A 281 17.88 -15.27 4.80
N ARG A 282 18.56 -15.85 3.81
CA ARG A 282 19.66 -15.17 3.09
C ARG A 282 19.24 -13.88 2.38
N VAL A 283 18.04 -13.83 1.83
CA VAL A 283 17.52 -12.60 1.20
C VAL A 283 17.29 -11.53 2.26
N LEU A 284 16.71 -11.89 3.41
CA LEU A 284 16.53 -10.93 4.52
C LEU A 284 17.87 -10.45 5.09
N GLU A 285 18.85 -11.35 5.24
CA GLU A 285 20.22 -11.02 5.68
C GLU A 285 20.93 -10.04 4.73
N SER A 286 20.51 -9.95 3.46
CA SER A 286 21.10 -9.04 2.47
C SER A 286 20.62 -7.59 2.60
N LEU A 287 19.57 -7.33 3.40
CA LEU A 287 19.07 -5.98 3.69
C LEU A 287 19.99 -5.32 4.73
N THR A 288 21.08 -4.70 4.27
CA THR A 288 22.11 -4.08 5.13
C THR A 288 21.84 -2.63 5.50
N MET A 289 20.77 -2.01 4.98
CA MET A 289 20.35 -0.67 5.41
C MET A 289 19.61 -0.76 6.77
N PRO A 290 19.55 0.34 7.53
CA PRO A 290 18.63 0.46 8.67
C PRO A 290 17.19 0.14 8.29
N VAL A 291 16.54 -0.72 9.10
CA VAL A 291 15.14 -1.10 8.95
C VAL A 291 14.41 -0.88 10.27
N ALA A 292 13.32 -0.11 10.28
CA ALA A 292 12.45 -0.01 11.45
C ALA A 292 11.10 -0.65 11.13
N ILE A 293 10.75 -1.72 11.84
CA ILE A 293 9.50 -2.45 11.61
C ILE A 293 8.47 -1.97 12.63
N LEU A 294 7.29 -1.56 12.17
CA LEU A 294 6.15 -1.31 13.06
C LEU A 294 5.22 -2.51 13.04
N SER A 295 5.15 -3.23 14.16
CA SER A 295 4.17 -4.29 14.38
C SER A 295 3.03 -3.79 15.25
N ILE A 296 1.80 -4.25 14.99
CA ILE A 296 0.61 -3.89 15.75
C ILE A 296 0.17 -5.14 16.50
N THR A 297 0.12 -5.09 17.83
CA THR A 297 -0.06 -6.31 18.64
C THR A 297 -1.44 -6.95 18.51
N SER A 298 -2.43 -6.23 17.99
CA SER A 298 -3.78 -6.75 17.73
C SER A 298 -4.06 -7.04 16.26
N ASP A 299 -3.04 -6.92 15.39
CA ASP A 299 -3.17 -7.24 13.96
C ASP A 299 -3.33 -8.75 13.77
N ILE A 300 -4.47 -9.13 13.21
CA ILE A 300 -4.78 -10.52 12.87
C ILE A 300 -4.61 -10.81 11.38
N LEU A 301 -4.40 -9.79 10.55
CA LEU A 301 -4.11 -9.96 9.13
C LEU A 301 -2.62 -10.23 8.92
N TYR A 302 -1.77 -9.42 9.54
CA TYR A 302 -0.31 -9.62 9.57
C TYR A 302 0.15 -9.80 11.02
N PRO A 303 0.07 -11.03 11.57
CA PRO A 303 0.43 -11.30 12.94
C PRO A 303 1.88 -10.88 13.28
N GLN A 304 2.10 -10.52 14.53
CA GLN A 304 3.41 -10.04 15.02
C GLN A 304 4.56 -11.00 14.72
N GLU A 305 4.29 -12.30 14.72
CA GLU A 305 5.27 -13.35 14.46
C GLU A 305 5.90 -13.22 13.07
N GLU A 306 5.15 -12.70 12.09
CA GLU A 306 5.65 -12.46 10.73
C GLU A 306 6.57 -11.22 10.67
N GLN A 307 6.34 -10.21 11.52
CA GLN A 307 7.26 -9.05 11.65
C GLN A 307 8.50 -9.40 12.48
N GLU A 308 8.34 -10.20 13.53
CA GLU A 308 9.46 -10.71 14.32
C GLU A 308 10.38 -11.61 13.48
N GLU A 309 9.85 -12.34 12.49
CA GLU A 309 10.66 -13.10 11.53
C GLU A 309 11.58 -12.18 10.71
N LEU A 310 11.08 -11.02 10.29
CA LEU A 310 11.90 -10.03 9.58
C LEU A 310 13.06 -9.55 10.46
N VAL A 311 12.80 -9.17 11.71
CA VAL A 311 13.84 -8.71 12.64
C VAL A 311 14.84 -9.81 13.00
N ARG A 312 14.41 -11.06 13.06
CA ARG A 312 15.31 -12.20 13.32
C ARG A 312 16.41 -12.35 12.26
N HIS A 313 16.16 -11.94 11.01
CA HIS A 313 17.09 -12.14 9.90
C HIS A 313 17.71 -10.85 9.35
N ILE A 314 17.04 -9.71 9.41
CA ILE A 314 17.57 -8.44 8.90
C ILE A 314 18.60 -7.88 9.90
N PRO A 315 19.89 -7.69 9.54
CA PRO A 315 20.97 -7.42 10.49
C PRO A 315 20.82 -6.12 11.30
N HIS A 316 20.21 -5.09 10.71
CA HIS A 316 20.03 -3.76 11.32
C HIS A 316 18.57 -3.41 11.53
N ALA A 317 17.70 -4.43 11.66
CA ALA A 317 16.30 -4.21 11.94
C ALA A 317 16.04 -3.95 13.42
N THR A 318 15.16 -2.98 13.67
CA THR A 318 14.48 -2.79 14.96
C THR A 318 12.99 -3.07 14.80
N ILE A 319 12.31 -3.39 15.90
CA ILE A 319 10.85 -3.54 15.93
C ILE A 319 10.25 -2.65 17.00
N GLU A 320 9.24 -1.89 16.61
CA GLU A 320 8.40 -1.09 17.48
C GLU A 320 7.01 -1.71 17.52
N TYR A 321 6.44 -1.83 18.72
CA TYR A 321 5.11 -2.40 18.92
C TYR A 321 4.09 -1.30 19.18
N LEU A 322 3.07 -1.22 18.32
CA LEU A 322 1.90 -0.38 18.52
C LEU A 322 0.85 -1.18 19.30
N HIS A 323 0.81 -0.95 20.61
CA HIS A 323 -0.14 -1.58 21.54
C HIS A 323 -1.52 -0.95 21.46
N GLU A 324 -2.24 -1.27 20.40
CA GLU A 324 -3.54 -0.70 20.10
C GLU A 324 -4.55 -1.78 19.79
N SER A 325 -5.80 -1.58 20.20
CA SER A 325 -6.86 -2.56 19.92
C SER A 325 -7.39 -2.45 18.49
N TYR A 326 -6.99 -1.47 17.69
CA TYR A 326 -7.61 -1.20 16.39
C TYR A 326 -7.32 -2.23 15.28
N GLY A 327 -6.51 -3.26 15.52
CA GLY A 327 -6.06 -4.22 14.51
C GLY A 327 -5.14 -3.59 13.47
N HIS A 328 -5.05 -4.21 12.29
CA HIS A 328 -4.25 -3.72 11.17
C HIS A 328 -4.44 -2.22 10.86
N ASP A 329 -5.67 -1.69 10.97
CA ASP A 329 -5.97 -0.27 10.72
C ASP A 329 -5.34 0.70 11.75
N ALA A 330 -4.68 0.22 12.81
CA ALA A 330 -4.10 1.08 13.84
C ALA A 330 -3.11 2.11 13.26
N PHE A 331 -2.38 1.77 12.18
CA PHE A 331 -1.46 2.72 11.55
C PHE A 331 -2.14 3.93 10.90
N LEU A 332 -3.44 3.82 10.57
CA LEU A 332 -4.27 4.90 10.01
C LEU A 332 -5.05 5.67 11.07
N ILE A 333 -5.07 5.19 12.32
CA ILE A 333 -5.92 5.74 13.38
C ILE A 333 -5.08 6.40 14.45
N GLU A 334 -4.03 5.71 14.90
CA GLU A 334 -3.12 6.19 15.92
C GLU A 334 -1.98 6.99 15.28
N VAL A 335 -2.36 7.88 14.37
CA VAL A 335 -1.46 8.67 13.51
C VAL A 335 -0.47 9.49 14.31
N ASP A 336 -0.85 9.98 15.50
CA ASP A 336 0.07 10.71 16.39
C ASP A 336 1.22 9.83 16.89
N LYS A 337 0.94 8.57 17.23
CA LYS A 337 1.96 7.60 17.67
C LYS A 337 2.85 7.21 16.51
N VAL A 338 2.24 6.85 15.37
CA VAL A 338 2.98 6.49 14.15
C VAL A 338 3.85 7.65 13.67
N SER A 339 3.33 8.88 13.67
CA SER A 339 4.07 10.08 13.29
C SER A 339 5.30 10.29 14.16
N ARG A 340 5.22 10.02 15.48
CA ARG A 340 6.38 10.12 16.37
C ARG A 340 7.42 9.06 16.04
N LEU A 341 7.01 7.81 15.81
CA LEU A 341 7.92 6.72 15.47
C LEU A 341 8.65 6.98 14.15
N VAL A 342 7.92 7.38 13.10
CA VAL A 342 8.50 7.77 11.80
C VAL A 342 9.48 8.93 11.97
N LYS A 343 9.10 9.96 12.72
CA LYS A 343 9.97 11.11 12.99
C LYS A 343 11.25 10.67 13.70
N THR A 344 11.16 9.90 14.77
CA THR A 344 12.32 9.44 15.54
C THR A 344 13.29 8.69 14.63
N PHE A 345 12.79 7.70 13.88
CA PHE A 345 13.63 6.91 12.98
C PHE A 345 14.26 7.78 11.87
N ARG A 346 13.48 8.67 11.25
CA ARG A 346 13.97 9.63 10.26
C ARG A 346 15.09 10.54 10.81
N ASP A 347 14.90 11.05 12.02
CA ASP A 347 15.86 11.94 12.66
C ASP A 347 17.17 11.18 13.00
N GLU A 348 17.09 9.92 13.44
CA GLU A 348 18.25 9.03 13.67
C GLU A 348 19.07 8.76 12.40
N ILE A 349 18.40 8.52 11.27
CA ILE A 349 19.06 8.32 9.96
C ILE A 349 19.88 9.57 9.58
N THR A 350 19.33 10.76 9.85
CA THR A 350 19.99 12.04 9.54
C THR A 350 21.19 12.28 10.45
N ALA A 351 21.08 11.93 11.74
CA ALA A 351 22.16 12.09 12.71
C ALA A 351 23.38 11.22 12.38
N LYS A 352 23.15 9.98 11.91
CA LYS A 352 24.24 9.07 11.51
C LYS A 352 25.07 9.64 10.36
N ASP A 353 24.47 10.35 9.41
CA ASP A 353 25.22 10.99 8.32
C ASP A 353 26.13 12.10 8.79
N SER A 354 25.64 12.88 9.75
CA SER A 354 26.37 14.01 10.28
C SER A 354 27.58 13.56 11.10
N SER A 355 27.59 12.31 11.54
CA SER A 355 28.72 11.68 12.24
C SER A 355 29.69 10.91 11.33
N ALA A 356 29.30 10.61 10.09
CA ALA A 356 30.09 9.86 9.12
C ALA A 356 30.79 10.76 8.07
N ALA A 357 30.33 11.99 7.89
CA ALA A 357 30.96 13.06 7.11
C ALA A 357 31.93 13.88 7.97
#